data_AF-A3QHR5-F1
#
_entry.id   AF-A3QHR5-F1
#
_cell.length_a   1.000
_cell.length_b   1.000
_cell.length_c   1.000
_cell.angle_alpha   90.00
_cell.angle_beta   90.00
_cell.angle_gamma   90.00
#
_symmetry.space_group_name_H-M   'P 1'
#
loop_
_entity.id
_entity.type
_entity.pdbx_description
1 polymer ?
#
loop_
_entity_poly.entity_id
_entity_poly.type
_entity_poly.pdbx_seq_one_letter_code
_entity_poly.pdbx_strand_id
1 'polypeptide(L)'
;MFKFLIGCVIGFFVGFVSFVLFLVSDVKFDLSVVTNFIIAAATVVATIIHFSSIRQQRKDRLWDINKPILLGLSKSLSMVIKASEFYLQEEYASRRLDDAPDPKDKPDPNVYKEFDQKREYALEVYKALMDKELIDALKEAKRLNDNIDHGVHECDVDHITAYEESISVNEDLQRKLSFFITKTSGVNDI
;
A
#
# COMPACT_ATOMS: atom_id res chain seq x y z
N MET A 1 -20.94 12.39 -0.93
CA MET A 1 -22.09 13.27 -0.64
C MET A 1 -23.23 13.16 -1.67
N PHE A 2 -22.96 13.17 -2.98
CA PHE A 2 -24.01 13.17 -4.02
C PHE A 2 -24.97 11.96 -3.95
N LYS A 3 -24.44 10.75 -3.72
CA LYS A 3 -25.26 9.52 -3.57
C LYS A 3 -26.18 9.54 -2.35
N PHE A 4 -25.76 10.20 -1.27
CA PHE A 4 -26.58 10.37 -0.06
C PHE A 4 -27.73 11.35 -0.30
N LEU A 5 -27.45 12.45 -0.98
CA LEU A 5 -28.45 13.47 -1.34
C LEU A 5 -29.55 12.90 -2.26
N ILE A 6 -29.18 12.11 -3.27
CA ILE A 6 -30.12 11.40 -4.13
C ILE A 6 -30.96 10.40 -3.33
N GLY A 7 -30.33 9.65 -2.41
CA GLY A 7 -31.04 8.72 -1.53
C GLY A 7 -32.09 9.41 -0.66
N CYS A 8 -31.76 10.58 -0.08
CA CYS A 8 -32.71 11.36 0.71
C CYS A 8 -33.89 11.87 -0.13
N VAL A 9 -33.66 12.38 -1.34
CA VAL A 9 -34.73 12.91 -2.21
C VAL A 9 -35.68 11.79 -2.65
N ILE A 10 -35.14 10.65 -3.07
CA ILE A 10 -35.96 9.48 -3.47
C ILE A 10 -36.72 8.94 -2.26
N GLY A 11 -36.06 8.81 -1.11
CA GLY A 11 -36.68 8.33 0.12
C GLY A 11 -37.82 9.25 0.58
N PHE A 12 -37.65 10.57 0.48
CA PHE A 12 -38.69 11.54 0.83
C PHE A 12 -39.89 11.44 -0.13
N PHE A 13 -39.65 11.31 -1.44
CA PHE A 13 -40.71 11.20 -2.43
C PHE A 13 -41.52 9.91 -2.26
N VAL A 14 -40.86 8.77 -2.06
CA VAL A 14 -41.52 7.48 -1.80
C VAL A 14 -42.28 7.51 -0.48
N GLY A 15 -41.70 8.11 0.56
CA GLY A 15 -42.35 8.30 1.86
C GLY A 15 -43.61 9.16 1.76
N PHE A 16 -43.56 10.26 1.00
CA PHE A 16 -44.69 11.16 0.79
C PHE A 16 -45.82 10.50 -0.01
N VAL A 17 -45.50 9.79 -1.10
CA VAL A 17 -46.50 9.05 -1.90
C VAL A 17 -47.17 7.95 -1.06
N SER A 18 -46.39 7.23 -0.25
CA SER A 18 -46.92 6.21 0.66
C SER A 18 -47.83 6.81 1.75
N PHE A 19 -47.46 7.98 2.28
CA PHE A 19 -48.26 8.72 3.27
C PHE A 19 -49.59 9.23 2.70
N VAL A 20 -49.60 9.73 1.46
CA VAL A 20 -50.83 10.17 0.78
C VAL A 20 -51.75 8.99 0.46
N LEU A 21 -51.21 7.88 -0.06
CA LEU A 21 -51.96 6.63 -0.28
C LEU A 21 -52.56 6.08 1.02
N PHE A 22 -51.84 6.23 2.13
CA PHE A 22 -52.29 5.87 3.47
C PHE A 22 -53.44 6.76 3.97
N LEU A 23 -53.35 8.09 3.81
CA LEU A 23 -54.41 9.01 4.24
C LEU A 23 -55.74 8.79 3.49
N VAL A 24 -55.68 8.31 2.25
CA VAL A 24 -56.86 8.04 1.41
C VAL A 24 -57.44 6.64 1.66
N SER A 25 -56.64 5.71 2.18
CA SER A 25 -57.08 4.35 2.48
C SER A 25 -57.49 4.28 3.96
N ASP A 26 -58.74 3.95 4.26
CA ASP A 26 -59.35 3.91 5.61
C ASP A 26 -58.81 2.75 6.49
N VAL A 27 -57.49 2.56 6.50
CA VAL A 27 -56.78 1.42 7.08
C VAL A 27 -56.38 1.77 8.51
N LYS A 28 -57.03 1.14 9.49
CA LYS A 28 -56.66 1.23 10.91
C LYS A 28 -55.36 0.47 11.16
N PHE A 29 -54.23 1.16 11.08
CA PHE A 29 -52.96 0.57 11.50
C PHE A 29 -52.85 0.53 13.02
N ASP A 30 -52.43 -0.62 13.53
CA ASP A 30 -51.95 -0.72 14.89
C ASP A 30 -50.60 0.02 14.95
N LEU A 31 -50.60 1.15 15.65
CA LEU A 31 -49.40 1.96 15.91
C LEU A 31 -48.25 1.11 16.49
N SER A 32 -48.58 0.07 17.25
CA SER A 32 -47.61 -0.91 17.77
C SER A 32 -46.85 -1.62 16.67
N VAL A 33 -47.54 -2.06 15.60
CA VAL A 33 -46.94 -2.78 14.47
C VAL A 33 -46.00 -1.86 13.67
N VAL A 34 -46.43 -0.63 13.41
CA VAL A 34 -45.60 0.36 12.69
C VAL A 34 -44.35 0.73 13.48
N THR A 35 -44.50 0.99 14.78
CA THR A 35 -43.35 1.31 15.65
C THR A 35 -42.37 0.13 15.73
N ASN A 36 -42.86 -1.10 15.89
CA ASN A 36 -41.99 -2.30 15.91
C ASN A 36 -41.24 -2.49 14.58
N PHE A 37 -41.89 -2.22 13.44
CA PHE A 37 -41.25 -2.29 12.14
C PHE A 37 -40.13 -1.24 11.99
N ILE A 38 -40.38 0.01 12.40
CA ILE A 38 -39.37 1.08 12.35
C ILE A 38 -38.18 0.76 13.25
N ILE A 39 -38.41 0.27 14.47
CA ILE A 39 -37.35 -0.15 15.39
C ILE A 39 -36.51 -1.27 14.78
N ALA A 40 -37.15 -2.28 14.17
CA ALA A 40 -36.46 -3.38 13.51
C ALA A 40 -35.60 -2.88 12.33
N ALA A 41 -36.15 -2.02 11.47
CA ALA A 41 -35.41 -1.44 10.34
C ALA A 41 -34.21 -0.59 10.80
N ALA A 42 -34.39 0.24 11.84
CA ALA A 42 -33.31 1.03 12.42
C ALA A 42 -32.19 0.14 12.99
N THR A 43 -32.55 -0.98 13.62
CA THR A 43 -31.58 -1.93 14.17
C THR A 43 -30.78 -2.63 13.08
N VAL A 44 -31.43 -3.00 11.95
CA VAL A 44 -30.73 -3.57 10.79
C VAL A 44 -29.74 -2.58 10.20
N VAL A 45 -30.15 -1.32 9.98
CA VAL A 45 -29.27 -0.27 9.45
C VAL A 45 -28.10 -0.01 10.40
N ALA A 46 -28.37 0.11 11.71
CA ALA A 46 -27.35 0.28 12.73
C ALA A 46 -26.33 -0.88 12.73
N THR A 47 -26.80 -2.11 12.58
CA THR A 47 -25.96 -3.31 12.51
C THR A 47 -25.08 -3.30 11.25
N ILE A 48 -25.62 -2.90 10.10
CA ILE A 48 -24.85 -2.78 8.85
C ILE A 48 -23.75 -1.73 8.97
N ILE A 49 -24.07 -0.55 9.51
CA ILE A 49 -23.09 0.53 9.73
C ILE A 49 -22.02 0.07 10.72
N HIS A 50 -22.43 -0.54 11.82
CA HIS A 50 -21.51 -1.05 12.84
C HIS A 50 -20.56 -2.12 12.27
N PHE A 51 -21.08 -3.06 11.48
CA PHE A 51 -20.26 -4.07 10.81
C PHE A 51 -19.26 -3.45 9.83
N SER A 52 -19.70 -2.50 9.00
CA SER A 52 -18.83 -1.77 8.07
C SER A 52 -17.73 -1.00 8.82
N SER A 53 -18.11 -0.29 9.88
CA SER A 53 -17.19 0.46 10.74
C SER A 53 -16.12 -0.43 11.37
N ILE A 54 -16.52 -1.59 11.93
CA ILE A 54 -15.56 -2.57 12.49
C ILE A 54 -14.59 -3.07 11.41
N ARG A 55 -15.10 -3.36 10.21
CA ARG A 55 -14.25 -3.84 9.12
C ARG A 55 -13.22 -2.79 8.72
N GLN A 56 -13.61 -1.51 8.63
CA GLN A 56 -12.70 -0.41 8.32
C GLN A 56 -11.67 -0.22 9.44
N GLN A 57 -12.08 -0.18 10.71
CA GLN A 57 -11.16 -0.07 11.84
C GLN A 57 -10.11 -1.19 11.88
N ARG A 58 -10.48 -2.41 11.50
CA ARG A 58 -9.51 -3.52 11.40
C ARG A 58 -8.47 -3.26 10.30
N LYS A 59 -8.89 -2.77 9.14
CA LYS A 59 -7.96 -2.38 8.06
C LYS A 59 -7.04 -1.24 8.49
N ASP A 60 -7.60 -0.18 9.08
CA ASP A 60 -6.83 0.98 9.54
C ASP A 60 -5.80 0.58 10.60
N ARG A 61 -6.17 -0.28 11.55
CA ARG A 61 -5.22 -0.80 12.56
C ARG A 61 -4.10 -1.64 11.93
N LEU A 62 -4.42 -2.51 10.99
CA LEU A 62 -3.41 -3.31 10.28
C LEU A 62 -2.45 -2.40 9.50
N TRP A 63 -2.99 -1.37 8.85
CA TRP A 63 -2.20 -0.37 8.16
C TRP A 63 -1.30 0.40 9.12
N ASP A 64 -1.82 0.93 10.24
CA ASP A 64 -1.04 1.70 11.22
C ASP A 64 0.12 0.90 11.81
N ILE A 65 -0.08 -0.40 12.07
CA ILE A 65 0.97 -1.31 12.55
C ILE A 65 2.07 -1.51 11.50
N ASN A 66 1.68 -1.67 10.22
CA ASN A 66 2.61 -2.01 9.15
C ASN A 66 3.31 -0.80 8.52
N LYS A 67 2.68 0.38 8.59
CA LYS A 67 3.11 1.64 7.99
C LYS A 67 4.58 1.98 8.25
N PRO A 68 5.11 2.02 9.50
CA PRO A 68 6.49 2.45 9.73
C PRO A 68 7.52 1.55 9.03
N ILE A 69 7.22 0.25 8.89
CA ILE A 69 8.14 -0.72 8.34
C ILE A 69 8.08 -0.73 6.83
N LEU A 70 6.88 -0.74 6.24
CA LEU A 70 6.71 -0.69 4.79
C LEU A 70 7.26 0.62 4.21
N LEU A 71 6.97 1.76 4.85
CA LEU A 71 7.50 3.06 4.43
C LEU A 71 9.00 3.18 4.71
N GLY A 72 9.48 2.62 5.83
CA GLY A 72 10.90 2.57 6.15
C GLY A 72 11.71 1.75 5.15
N LEU A 73 11.19 0.58 4.77
CA LEU A 73 11.77 -0.31 3.76
C LEU A 73 11.76 0.36 2.38
N SER A 74 10.64 0.97 1.99
CA SER A 74 10.52 1.68 0.70
C SER A 74 11.45 2.88 0.60
N LYS A 75 11.56 3.66 1.69
CA LYS A 75 12.53 4.76 1.75
C LYS A 75 13.96 4.24 1.62
N SER A 76 14.31 3.18 2.36
CA SER A 76 15.66 2.60 2.33
C SER A 76 16.02 2.03 0.95
N LEU A 77 15.06 1.37 0.30
CA LEU A 77 15.22 0.85 -1.06
C LEU A 77 15.43 1.98 -2.07
N SER A 78 14.63 3.05 -1.98
CA SER A 78 14.82 4.23 -2.83
C SER A 78 16.20 4.89 -2.62
N MET A 79 16.74 4.88 -1.40
CA MET A 79 18.11 5.37 -1.16
C MET A 79 19.16 4.46 -1.81
N VAL A 80 18.98 3.14 -1.77
CA VAL A 80 19.88 2.18 -2.45
C VAL A 80 19.88 2.35 -3.97
N ILE A 81 18.71 2.56 -4.57
CA ILE A 81 18.60 2.82 -6.01
C ILE A 81 19.40 4.08 -6.37
N LYS A 82 19.17 5.19 -5.65
CA LYS A 82 19.90 6.45 -5.88
C LYS A 82 21.41 6.31 -5.65
N ALA A 83 21.81 5.55 -4.64
CA ALA A 83 23.23 5.29 -4.39
C ALA A 83 23.84 4.50 -5.57
N SER A 84 23.12 3.50 -6.08
CA SER A 84 23.56 2.70 -7.22
C SER A 84 23.66 3.54 -8.50
N GLU A 85 22.69 4.44 -8.74
CA GLU A 85 22.72 5.41 -9.85
C GLU A 85 23.92 6.35 -9.75
N PHE A 86 24.21 6.88 -8.55
CA PHE A 86 25.37 7.74 -8.32
C PHE A 86 26.68 7.04 -8.66
N TYR A 87 26.88 5.81 -8.17
CA TYR A 87 28.11 5.06 -8.43
C TYR A 87 28.22 4.56 -9.88
N LEU A 88 27.09 4.25 -10.53
CA LEU A 88 27.04 3.97 -11.95
C LEU A 88 27.54 5.17 -12.77
N GLN A 89 27.07 6.38 -12.43
CA GLN A 89 27.52 7.61 -13.08
C GLN A 89 29.02 7.88 -12.82
N GLU A 90 29.51 7.63 -11.61
CA GLU A 90 30.94 7.72 -11.28
C GLU A 90 31.78 6.78 -12.16
N GLU A 91 31.31 5.55 -12.39
CA GLU A 91 31.99 4.58 -13.25
C GLU A 91 31.92 4.97 -14.74
N TYR A 92 30.80 5.52 -15.20
CA TYR A 92 30.71 6.10 -16.56
C TYR A 92 31.68 7.27 -16.76
N ALA A 93 31.78 8.17 -15.78
CA ALA A 93 32.71 9.30 -15.81
C ALA A 93 34.17 8.86 -15.75
N SER A 94 34.50 7.83 -14.96
CA SER A 94 35.85 7.26 -14.88
C SER A 94 36.32 6.72 -16.24
N ARG A 95 35.39 6.19 -17.04
CA ARG A 95 35.60 5.72 -18.42
C ARG A 95 35.43 6.80 -19.49
N ARG A 96 35.21 8.06 -19.10
CA ARG A 96 34.97 9.21 -20.00
C ARG A 96 33.77 9.04 -20.94
N LEU A 97 32.76 8.31 -20.48
CA LEU A 97 31.51 8.10 -21.21
C LEU A 97 30.45 9.14 -20.86
N ASP A 98 30.54 9.76 -19.67
CA ASP A 98 29.59 10.76 -19.17
C ASP A 98 30.26 11.77 -18.21
N ASP A 99 29.50 12.78 -17.78
CA ASP A 99 29.88 13.75 -16.75
C ASP A 99 29.87 13.13 -15.35
N ALA A 100 30.78 13.59 -14.49
CA ALA A 100 30.84 13.15 -13.10
C ALA A 100 29.60 13.60 -12.30
N PRO A 101 29.11 12.77 -11.34
CA PRO A 101 27.98 13.14 -10.50
C PRO A 101 28.32 14.32 -9.56
N ASP A 102 27.30 15.08 -9.12
CA ASP A 102 27.50 16.18 -8.16
C ASP A 102 27.97 15.62 -6.81
N PRO A 103 29.13 16.06 -6.26
CA PRO A 103 29.61 15.62 -4.95
C PRO A 103 28.62 15.83 -3.79
N LYS A 104 27.65 16.75 -3.92
CA LYS A 104 26.60 16.98 -2.93
C LYS A 104 25.59 15.85 -2.85
N ASP A 105 25.41 15.10 -3.94
CA ASP A 105 24.49 13.98 -4.03
C ASP A 105 25.13 12.66 -3.59
N LYS A 106 26.36 12.72 -3.08
CA LYS A 106 27.09 11.55 -2.59
C LYS A 106 26.25 10.79 -1.57
N PRO A 107 25.97 9.49 -1.81
CA PRO A 107 25.16 8.69 -0.92
C PRO A 107 25.85 8.44 0.42
N ASP A 108 25.06 8.21 1.47
CA ASP A 108 25.58 7.79 2.76
C ASP A 108 26.21 6.38 2.63
N PRO A 109 27.42 6.16 3.20
CA PRO A 109 28.13 4.89 3.06
C PRO A 109 27.38 3.68 3.64
N ASN A 110 26.43 3.90 4.55
CA ASN A 110 25.66 2.83 5.19
C ASN A 110 24.35 2.50 4.48
N VAL A 111 24.01 3.15 3.36
CA VAL A 111 22.71 2.98 2.68
C VAL A 111 22.39 1.51 2.37
N TYR A 112 23.37 0.77 1.83
CA TYR A 112 23.20 -0.66 1.51
C TYR A 112 22.99 -1.50 2.76
N LYS A 113 23.80 -1.27 3.81
CA LYS A 113 23.70 -1.99 5.08
C LYS A 113 22.38 -1.73 5.78
N GLU A 114 21.91 -0.47 5.78
CA GLU A 114 20.62 -0.11 6.37
C GLU A 114 19.46 -0.78 5.64
N PHE A 115 19.50 -0.83 4.31
CA PHE A 115 18.47 -1.51 3.54
C PHE A 115 18.48 -3.01 3.82
N ASP A 116 19.65 -3.64 3.85
CA ASP A 116 19.77 -5.07 4.13
C ASP A 116 19.21 -5.41 5.52
N GLN A 117 19.54 -4.62 6.54
CA GLN A 117 18.97 -4.79 7.89
C GLN A 117 17.45 -4.65 7.92
N LYS A 118 16.88 -3.66 7.21
CA LYS A 118 15.42 -3.48 7.14
C LYS A 118 14.75 -4.60 6.36
N ARG A 119 15.38 -5.08 5.29
CA ARG A 119 14.92 -6.23 4.49
C ARG A 119 14.91 -7.50 5.34
N GLU A 120 15.98 -7.75 6.08
CA GLU A 120 16.08 -8.93 6.97
C GLU A 120 15.04 -8.85 8.10
N TYR A 121 14.90 -7.68 8.73
CA TYR A 121 13.85 -7.46 9.73
C TYR A 121 12.44 -7.71 9.16
N ALA A 122 12.19 -7.28 7.91
CA ALA A 122 10.93 -7.54 7.23
C ALA A 122 10.70 -9.05 7.02
N LEU A 123 11.72 -9.78 6.55
CA LEU A 123 11.64 -11.21 6.22
C LEU A 123 11.60 -12.13 7.45
N GLU A 124 12.23 -11.76 8.55
CA GLU A 124 12.32 -12.59 9.76
C GLU A 124 11.19 -12.27 10.75
N VAL A 125 10.88 -10.99 10.94
CA VAL A 125 9.94 -10.56 11.99
C VAL A 125 8.57 -10.22 11.42
N TYR A 126 8.51 -9.54 10.28
CA TYR A 126 7.25 -9.00 9.72
C TYR A 126 6.62 -9.85 8.61
N LYS A 127 7.23 -10.98 8.28
CA LYS A 127 6.75 -11.88 7.24
C LYS A 127 5.32 -12.37 7.45
N ALA A 128 4.88 -12.57 8.70
CA ALA A 128 3.51 -12.99 9.00
C ALA A 128 2.44 -11.94 8.64
N LEU A 129 2.84 -10.69 8.44
CA LEU A 129 1.96 -9.55 8.18
C LEU A 129 2.02 -9.06 6.73
N MET A 130 2.84 -9.69 5.89
CA MET A 130 2.98 -9.40 4.46
C MET A 130 2.31 -10.47 3.62
N ASP A 131 1.90 -10.13 2.40
CA ASP A 131 1.44 -11.14 1.46
C ASP A 131 2.60 -11.94 0.87
N LYS A 132 2.28 -13.14 0.37
CA LYS A 132 3.26 -14.05 -0.20
C LYS A 132 4.03 -13.41 -1.36
N GLU A 133 3.35 -12.59 -2.15
CA GLU A 133 3.92 -11.89 -3.31
C GLU A 133 5.05 -10.94 -2.90
N LEU A 134 4.85 -10.09 -1.87
CA LEU A 134 5.90 -9.21 -1.38
C LEU A 134 7.07 -9.99 -0.74
N ILE A 135 6.76 -11.07 -0.01
CA ILE A 135 7.78 -11.92 0.61
C ILE A 135 8.68 -12.56 -0.46
N ASP A 136 8.06 -13.12 -1.50
CA ASP A 136 8.79 -13.79 -2.58
C ASP A 136 9.61 -12.76 -3.37
N ALA A 137 9.09 -11.56 -3.61
CA ALA A 137 9.82 -10.47 -4.25
C ALA A 137 11.05 -10.01 -3.45
N LEU A 138 10.92 -9.87 -2.12
CA LEU A 138 12.05 -9.50 -1.26
C LEU A 138 13.15 -10.55 -1.27
N LYS A 139 12.79 -11.83 -1.26
CA LYS A 139 13.75 -12.94 -1.32
C LYS A 139 14.42 -13.05 -2.68
N GLU A 140 13.65 -12.88 -3.74
CA GLU A 140 14.17 -12.91 -5.10
C GLU A 140 15.16 -11.77 -5.32
N ALA A 141 14.80 -10.54 -4.93
CA ALA A 141 15.69 -9.39 -5.01
C ALA A 141 16.95 -9.57 -4.15
N LYS A 142 16.84 -10.19 -2.96
CA LYS A 142 18.02 -10.55 -2.15
C LYS A 142 18.94 -11.49 -2.90
N ARG A 143 18.41 -12.62 -3.38
CA ARG A 143 19.17 -13.62 -4.14
C ARG A 143 19.84 -13.03 -5.39
N LEU A 144 19.14 -12.18 -6.14
CA LEU A 144 19.68 -11.57 -7.35
C LEU A 144 20.81 -10.59 -7.01
N ASN A 145 20.64 -9.73 -6.00
CA ASN A 145 21.70 -8.82 -5.55
C ASN A 145 22.91 -9.59 -5.01
N ASP A 146 22.71 -10.67 -4.25
CA ASP A 146 23.82 -11.51 -3.74
C ASP A 146 24.59 -12.17 -4.90
N ASN A 147 23.87 -12.61 -5.95
CA ASN A 147 24.49 -13.15 -7.16
C ASN A 147 25.29 -12.09 -7.94
N ILE A 148 24.78 -10.85 -8.02
CA ILE A 148 25.48 -9.73 -8.67
C ILE A 148 26.77 -9.42 -7.90
N ASP A 149 26.69 -9.32 -6.57
CA ASP A 149 27.84 -9.06 -5.71
C ASP A 149 28.91 -10.15 -5.87
N HIS A 150 28.50 -11.42 -5.84
CA HIS A 150 29.40 -12.54 -6.12
C HIS A 150 29.99 -12.49 -7.54
N GLY A 151 29.20 -12.11 -8.54
CA GLY A 151 29.68 -11.97 -9.92
C GLY A 151 30.78 -10.92 -10.06
N VAL A 152 30.65 -9.78 -9.37
CA VAL A 152 31.69 -8.74 -9.35
C VAL A 152 32.96 -9.22 -8.67
N HIS A 153 32.85 -9.91 -7.53
CA HIS A 153 34.00 -10.30 -6.71
C HIS A 153 34.73 -11.56 -7.20
N GLU A 154 34.00 -12.53 -7.77
CA GLU A 154 34.52 -13.85 -8.10
C GLU A 154 34.56 -14.15 -9.60
N CYS A 155 33.82 -13.41 -10.42
CA CYS A 155 33.69 -13.67 -11.86
C CYS A 155 34.14 -12.49 -12.74
N ASP A 156 34.79 -11.46 -12.17
CA ASP A 156 35.22 -10.24 -12.87
C ASP A 156 34.08 -9.59 -13.71
N VAL A 157 32.84 -9.64 -13.21
CA VAL A 157 31.73 -8.93 -13.85
C VAL A 157 31.99 -7.42 -13.78
N ASP A 158 31.77 -6.76 -14.91
CA ASP A 158 31.96 -5.32 -15.04
C ASP A 158 31.06 -4.53 -14.08
N HIS A 159 31.64 -3.55 -13.39
CA HIS A 159 30.92 -2.74 -12.39
C HIS A 159 29.72 -1.99 -12.99
N ILE A 160 29.78 -1.55 -14.25
CA ILE A 160 28.65 -0.87 -14.90
C ILE A 160 27.48 -1.84 -15.01
N THR A 161 27.73 -3.03 -15.57
CA THR A 161 26.70 -4.06 -15.71
C THR A 161 26.11 -4.46 -14.36
N ALA A 162 26.96 -4.61 -13.34
CA ALA A 162 26.50 -4.95 -11.99
C ALA A 162 25.58 -3.86 -11.39
N TYR A 163 25.92 -2.59 -11.55
CA TYR A 163 25.07 -1.49 -11.08
C TYR A 163 23.75 -1.41 -11.88
N GLU A 164 23.77 -1.55 -13.20
CA GLU A 164 22.57 -1.55 -14.03
C GLU A 164 21.60 -2.69 -13.64
N GLU A 165 22.12 -3.90 -13.46
CA GLU A 165 21.32 -5.05 -13.01
C GLU A 165 20.77 -4.83 -11.60
N SER A 166 21.59 -4.34 -10.67
CA SER A 166 21.17 -4.03 -9.29
C SER A 166 20.06 -2.98 -9.26
N ILE A 167 20.20 -1.90 -10.03
CA ILE A 167 19.16 -0.86 -10.17
C ILE A 167 17.87 -1.49 -10.67
N SER A 168 17.93 -2.27 -11.75
CA SER A 168 16.75 -2.91 -12.34
C SER A 168 16.01 -3.83 -11.35
N VAL A 169 16.76 -4.67 -10.62
CA VAL A 169 16.20 -5.56 -9.58
C VAL A 169 15.54 -4.76 -8.46
N ASN A 170 16.19 -3.69 -8.01
CA ASN A 170 15.71 -2.88 -6.89
C ASN A 170 14.51 -2.00 -7.30
N GLU A 171 14.43 -1.52 -8.54
CA GLU A 171 13.27 -0.82 -9.09
C GLU A 171 12.04 -1.72 -9.21
N ASP A 172 12.21 -2.98 -9.65
CA ASP A 172 11.11 -3.94 -9.69
C ASP A 172 10.57 -4.22 -8.28
N LEU A 173 11.47 -4.41 -7.31
CA LEU A 173 11.09 -4.56 -5.91
C LEU A 173 10.34 -3.31 -5.39
N GLN A 174 10.82 -2.10 -5.73
CA GLN A 174 10.20 -0.84 -5.30
C GLN A 174 8.78 -0.71 -5.87
N ARG A 175 8.56 -1.15 -7.11
CA ARG A 175 7.24 -1.18 -7.74
C ARG A 175 6.29 -2.14 -7.01
N LYS A 176 6.74 -3.37 -6.74
CA LYS A 176 5.95 -4.39 -6.01
C LYS A 176 5.61 -3.92 -4.59
N LEU A 177 6.58 -3.32 -3.89
CA LEU A 177 6.37 -2.74 -2.56
C LEU A 177 5.37 -1.57 -2.58
N SER A 178 5.49 -0.67 -3.56
CA SER A 178 4.56 0.46 -3.72
C SER A 178 3.13 0.00 -4.00
N PHE A 179 2.98 -1.04 -4.83
CA PHE A 179 1.69 -1.66 -5.09
C PHE A 179 1.07 -2.26 -3.82
N PHE A 180 1.86 -3.01 -3.04
CA PHE A 180 1.42 -3.57 -1.77
C PHE A 180 1.00 -2.49 -0.76
N ILE A 181 1.77 -1.40 -0.66
CA ILE A 181 1.46 -0.26 0.21
C ILE A 181 0.15 0.39 -0.21
N THR A 182 -0.06 0.63 -1.51
CA THR A 182 -1.28 1.25 -2.04
C THR A 182 -2.52 0.39 -1.75
N LYS A 183 -2.39 -0.92 -1.94
CA LYS A 183 -3.45 -1.90 -1.64
C LYS A 183 -3.79 -1.95 -0.15
N THR A 184 -2.78 -1.93 0.72
CA THR A 184 -2.96 -2.07 2.17
C THR A 184 -3.44 -0.78 2.83
N SER A 185 -3.03 0.38 2.31
CA SER A 185 -3.46 1.69 2.80
C SER A 185 -4.90 2.05 2.45
N GLY A 186 -5.55 1.29 1.55
CA GLY A 186 -6.94 1.54 1.16
C GLY A 186 -7.14 2.83 0.37
N VAL A 187 -6.08 3.43 -0.19
CA VAL A 187 -6.19 4.64 -1.04
C VAL A 187 -7.08 4.38 -2.27
N ASN A 188 -7.10 3.15 -2.77
CA ASN A 188 -7.96 2.74 -3.89
C ASN A 188 -9.41 2.40 -3.47
N ASP A 189 -9.72 2.37 -2.16
CA ASP A 189 -11.07 2.08 -1.63
C ASP A 189 -11.91 3.38 -1.42
N ILE A 190 -11.34 4.57 -1.68
CA ILE A 190 -11.94 5.91 -1.53
C ILE A 190 -12.62 6.35 -2.84
#